data_AF-A0A2U8FUN1-F1
#
_entry.id   AF-A0A2U8FUN1-F1
#
_cell.length_a   1.000
_cell.length_b   1.000
_cell.length_c   1.000
_cell.angle_alpha   90.00
_cell.angle_beta   90.00
_cell.angle_gamma   90.00
#
_symmetry.space_group_name_H-M   'P 1'
#
loop_
_entity.id
_entity.type
_entity.pdbx_description
1 polymer ?
#
loop_
_entity_poly.entity_id
_entity_poly.type
_entity_poly.pdbx_seq_one_letter_code
_entity_poly.pdbx_strand_id
1 'polypeptide(L)'
;MPPRPAWNSSMPAVTSVSDARRQARWRFAGWLAIALSGLLCLSLTGADLRRLLDADGLRNAGEILSGFAHPDLSADFLARVLDLSVESLLIGILGTVLAALLGTVLAFFATRVPELDDPPRGPPAWARTGLAATRSAARVLLGVGRSVPEIVWAYLFVQLLGLGPGAAVLAIGLTVGGNIGKLFAELAEAVDPRPVQALRAAGASRWALFLHAVLPQVGRQWTGYALFCLECNIRIGTILGVVGAGGLGSEIALSLRYFQYDKLATTLLAVLAFVVALELLSNRLRRAAIGWTLGLSAAGTLWAWVRLDVPWADLFSGAGLALMPRMDTLAIDLAFLKTAAGQIGDTLLMAWVATLLSAALAFVLAPLGAARLSTGSYLPDPPRPRGIGRWLRPLAAALSRVVQQLTRVMPELTLALVFVVWVGGGPLAGILAIAVHNIGVMGRLFADVLEEAEPGPPAALQSLGAGTLATFLFGVLPQVQARLAALTLYRFEVNVRATAMVGFVGAGGIGDALNTAISLFHLHDLGVLLLTMLLLVAAVDALGDRVRARILRGDGTRLPLPGCAPEAHLPVPLSSSTRSLTP
;
A
#
# COMPACT_ATOMS: atom_id res chain seq x y z
N MET A 1 -52.77 -34.61 19.62
CA MET A 1 -51.57 -33.92 20.17
C MET A 1 -50.57 -33.78 19.05
N PRO A 2 -50.16 -32.57 18.63
CA PRO A 2 -49.06 -32.43 17.70
C PRO A 2 -47.74 -32.79 18.41
N PRO A 3 -46.75 -33.35 17.70
CA PRO A 3 -45.47 -33.73 18.28
C PRO A 3 -44.67 -32.47 18.68
N ARG A 4 -44.04 -32.53 19.86
CA ARG A 4 -43.14 -31.47 20.34
C ARG A 4 -41.95 -31.33 19.37
N PRO A 5 -41.51 -30.10 19.04
CA PRO A 5 -40.30 -29.92 18.24
C PRO A 5 -39.10 -30.44 19.03
N ALA A 6 -38.32 -31.32 18.39
CA ALA A 6 -37.05 -31.79 18.90
C ALA A 6 -36.06 -30.62 18.89
N TRP A 7 -35.76 -30.08 20.07
CA TRP A 7 -34.65 -29.17 20.25
C TRP A 7 -33.36 -29.96 20.00
N ASN A 8 -32.80 -29.84 18.79
CA ASN A 8 -31.52 -30.41 18.44
C ASN A 8 -30.45 -29.84 19.37
N SER A 9 -29.81 -30.72 20.15
CA SER A 9 -28.80 -30.44 21.15
C SER A 9 -27.42 -30.16 20.52
N SER A 10 -27.37 -29.26 19.55
CA SER A 10 -26.14 -28.65 19.07
C SER A 10 -25.98 -27.27 19.70
N MET A 11 -25.93 -27.20 21.03
CA MET A 11 -25.35 -26.04 21.68
C MET A 11 -23.84 -26.09 21.41
N PRO A 12 -23.21 -25.00 20.92
CA PRO A 12 -21.75 -24.96 20.85
C PRO A 12 -21.20 -25.28 22.24
N ALA A 13 -20.22 -26.18 22.31
CA ALA A 13 -19.62 -26.61 23.57
C ALA A 13 -19.26 -25.38 24.41
N VAL A 14 -19.89 -25.23 25.57
CA VAL A 14 -19.60 -24.14 26.50
C VAL A 14 -18.13 -24.31 26.90
N THR A 15 -17.26 -23.42 26.42
CA THR A 15 -15.84 -23.45 26.77
C THR A 15 -15.72 -23.42 28.28
N SER A 16 -15.01 -24.38 28.86
CA SER A 16 -14.80 -24.42 30.31
C SER A 16 -14.13 -23.12 30.76
N VAL A 17 -14.43 -22.65 31.97
CA VAL A 17 -13.82 -21.43 32.53
C VAL A 17 -12.28 -21.56 32.56
N SER A 18 -11.75 -22.77 32.74
CA SER A 18 -10.32 -23.08 32.63
C SER A 18 -9.77 -22.88 31.23
N ASP A 19 -10.48 -23.32 30.19
CA ASP A 19 -10.05 -23.16 28.79
C ASP A 19 -10.10 -21.69 28.37
N ALA A 20 -11.13 -20.96 28.77
CA ALA A 20 -11.25 -19.52 28.52
C ALA A 20 -10.11 -18.73 29.19
N ARG A 21 -9.78 -19.04 30.46
CA ARG A 21 -8.63 -18.44 31.17
C ARG A 21 -7.31 -18.80 30.51
N ARG A 22 -7.13 -20.05 30.09
CA ARG A 22 -5.93 -20.51 29.38
C ARG A 22 -5.76 -19.76 28.06
N GLN A 23 -6.82 -19.66 27.27
CA GLN A 23 -6.81 -18.93 26.00
C GLN A 23 -6.52 -17.43 26.20
N ALA A 24 -7.13 -16.79 27.21
CA ALA A 24 -6.85 -15.40 27.55
C ALA A 24 -5.37 -15.19 27.94
N ARG A 25 -4.77 -16.09 28.71
CA ARG A 25 -3.34 -16.04 29.07
C ARG A 25 -2.44 -16.17 27.85
N TRP A 26 -2.73 -17.09 26.93
CA TRP A 26 -1.95 -17.24 25.69
C TRP A 26 -2.08 -16.02 24.78
N ARG A 27 -3.26 -15.40 24.70
CA ARG A 27 -3.45 -14.14 23.96
C ARG A 27 -2.65 -13.01 24.57
N PHE A 28 -2.71 -12.85 25.89
CA PHE A 28 -1.93 -11.84 26.60
C PHE A 28 -0.42 -12.06 26.41
N ALA A 29 0.05 -13.30 26.56
CA ALA A 29 1.45 -13.65 26.30
C ALA A 29 1.86 -13.35 24.85
N GLY A 30 0.97 -13.59 23.88
CA GLY A 30 1.18 -13.23 22.47
C GLY A 30 1.34 -11.72 22.26
N TRP A 31 0.43 -10.91 22.81
CA TRP A 31 0.53 -9.44 22.73
C TRP A 31 1.77 -8.90 23.44
N LEU A 32 2.10 -9.45 24.62
CA LEU A 32 3.30 -9.08 25.35
C LEU A 32 4.57 -9.43 24.55
N ALA A 33 4.63 -10.61 23.93
CA ALA A 33 5.74 -11.01 23.08
C ALA A 33 5.90 -10.08 21.87
N ILE A 34 4.79 -9.65 21.26
CA ILE A 34 4.83 -8.65 20.16
C ILE A 34 5.37 -7.32 20.67
N ALA A 35 4.89 -6.80 21.81
CA ALA A 35 5.39 -5.55 22.38
C ALA A 35 6.88 -5.62 22.74
N LEU A 36 7.31 -6.71 23.39
CA LEU A 36 8.72 -6.95 23.73
C LEU A 36 9.59 -7.10 22.47
N SER A 37 9.07 -7.71 21.40
CA SER A 37 9.79 -7.79 20.13
C SER A 37 10.04 -6.41 19.52
N GLY A 38 9.08 -5.48 19.61
CA GLY A 38 9.26 -4.10 19.16
C GLY A 38 10.34 -3.36 19.94
N LEU A 39 10.35 -3.50 21.27
CA LEU A 39 11.38 -2.91 22.13
C LEU A 39 12.76 -3.52 21.86
N LEU A 40 12.84 -4.84 21.69
CA LEU A 40 14.07 -5.53 21.34
C LEU A 40 14.58 -5.05 19.98
N CYS A 41 13.72 -5.03 18.95
CA CYS A 41 14.10 -4.56 17.62
C CYS A 41 14.58 -3.10 17.65
N LEU A 42 13.90 -2.23 18.39
CA LEU A 42 14.33 -0.84 18.56
C LEU A 42 15.74 -0.78 19.19
N SER A 43 16.00 -1.57 20.23
CA SER A 43 17.34 -1.63 20.84
C SER A 43 18.42 -2.15 19.88
N LEU A 44 18.08 -3.12 19.03
CA LEU A 44 19.01 -3.71 18.05
C LEU A 44 19.32 -2.77 16.88
N THR A 45 18.39 -1.88 16.51
CA THR A 45 18.63 -0.88 15.45
C THR A 45 19.63 0.21 15.84
N GLY A 46 20.00 0.33 17.11
CA GLY A 46 20.81 1.46 17.59
C GLY A 46 20.10 2.82 17.51
N ALA A 47 18.78 2.83 17.31
CA ALA A 47 17.98 4.05 17.23
C ALA A 47 17.90 4.75 18.60
N ASP A 48 18.67 5.83 18.76
CA ASP A 48 18.67 6.61 20.00
C ASP A 48 17.56 7.67 20.01
N LEU A 49 16.44 7.33 20.66
CA LEU A 49 15.29 8.23 20.85
C LEU A 49 15.65 9.57 21.52
N ARG A 50 16.78 9.66 22.22
CA ARG A 50 17.22 10.90 22.88
C ARG A 50 17.52 12.01 21.87
N ARG A 51 17.91 11.66 20.64
CA ARG A 51 18.15 12.62 19.55
C ARG A 51 16.93 13.42 19.12
N LEU A 52 15.73 13.01 19.53
CA LEU A 52 14.52 13.82 19.30
C LEU A 52 14.45 15.05 20.21
N LEU A 53 15.08 14.97 21.38
CA LEU A 53 14.92 15.92 22.48
C LEU A 53 16.27 16.49 22.96
N ASP A 54 17.37 16.15 22.29
CA ASP A 54 18.66 16.78 22.55
C ASP A 54 18.71 18.20 21.99
N ALA A 55 19.76 18.95 22.36
CA ALA A 55 19.87 20.36 21.99
C ALA A 55 19.90 20.56 20.47
N ASP A 56 20.59 19.68 19.74
CA ASP A 56 20.69 19.74 18.28
C ASP A 56 19.37 19.37 17.61
N GLY A 57 18.70 18.30 18.06
CA GLY A 57 17.40 17.90 17.55
C GLY A 57 16.31 18.95 17.77
N LEU A 58 16.26 19.56 18.97
CA LEU A 58 15.33 20.67 19.25
C LEU A 58 15.64 21.92 18.42
N ARG A 59 16.93 22.22 18.20
CA ARG A 59 17.36 23.33 17.33
C ARG A 59 16.94 23.08 15.88
N ASN A 60 17.25 21.91 15.32
CA ASN A 60 16.90 21.55 13.94
C ASN A 60 15.37 21.56 13.74
N ALA A 61 14.61 21.03 14.71
CA ALA A 61 13.16 21.13 14.71
C ALA A 61 12.70 22.59 14.72
N GLY A 62 13.31 23.44 15.55
CA GLY A 62 13.04 24.87 15.60
C GLY A 62 13.30 25.56 14.26
N GLU A 63 14.41 25.26 13.58
CA GLU A 63 14.76 25.82 12.28
C GLU A 63 13.74 25.39 11.20
N ILE A 64 13.38 24.11 11.13
CA ILE A 64 12.34 23.61 10.22
C ILE A 64 10.99 24.30 10.51
N LEU A 65 10.57 24.34 11.78
CA LEU A 65 9.31 24.98 12.20
C LEU A 65 9.30 26.48 11.92
N SER A 66 10.45 27.15 12.03
CA SER A 66 10.60 28.57 11.67
C SER A 66 10.41 28.80 10.18
N GLY A 67 10.88 27.89 9.33
CA GLY A 67 10.60 27.90 7.89
C GLY A 67 9.11 27.75 7.59
N PHE A 68 8.41 26.87 8.33
CA PHE A 68 6.94 26.75 8.22
C PHE A 68 6.17 27.99 8.68
N ALA A 69 6.73 28.81 9.57
CA ALA A 69 6.13 30.07 9.97
C ALA A 69 6.27 31.17 8.91
N HIS A 70 7.28 31.06 8.04
CA HIS A 70 7.59 32.03 6.99
C HIS A 70 7.79 31.35 5.62
N PRO A 71 6.73 30.74 5.04
CA PRO A 71 6.84 30.11 3.72
C PRO A 71 7.15 31.15 2.63
N ASP A 72 8.02 30.81 1.69
CA ASP A 72 8.29 31.65 0.51
C ASP A 72 7.07 31.59 -0.42
N LEU A 73 6.30 32.69 -0.45
CA LEU A 73 5.12 32.86 -1.29
C LEU A 73 5.38 33.80 -2.48
N SER A 74 6.65 33.95 -2.88
CA SER A 74 7.00 34.72 -4.07
C SER A 74 6.31 34.13 -5.31
N ALA A 75 5.82 35.00 -6.20
CA ALA A 75 5.05 34.59 -7.37
C ALA A 75 5.87 33.66 -8.30
N ASP A 76 7.17 33.94 -8.46
CA ASP A 76 8.08 33.13 -9.26
C ASP A 76 8.25 31.73 -8.69
N PHE A 77 8.37 31.62 -7.35
CA PHE A 77 8.51 30.33 -6.70
C PHE A 77 7.19 29.53 -6.73
N LEU A 78 6.05 30.18 -6.49
CA LEU A 78 4.74 29.54 -6.62
C LEU A 78 4.47 29.05 -8.04
N ALA A 79 4.87 29.80 -9.07
CA ALA A 79 4.75 29.37 -10.46
C ALA A 79 5.62 28.13 -10.74
N ARG A 80 6.85 28.10 -10.24
CA ARG A 80 7.72 26.91 -10.31
C ARG A 80 7.09 25.70 -9.62
N VAL A 81 6.61 25.86 -8.39
CA VAL A 81 5.98 24.78 -7.63
C VAL A 81 4.72 24.26 -8.34
N LEU A 82 3.94 25.15 -8.97
CA LEU A 82 2.79 24.76 -9.76
C LEU A 82 3.18 23.97 -11.02
N ASP A 83 4.20 24.39 -11.76
CA ASP A 83 4.70 23.65 -12.94
C ASP A 83 5.22 22.26 -12.54
N LEU A 84 5.98 22.16 -11.44
CA LEU A 84 6.44 20.89 -10.90
C LEU A 84 5.29 20.00 -10.38
N SER A 85 4.22 20.60 -9.85
CA SER A 85 3.00 19.87 -9.44
C SER A 85 2.30 19.26 -10.65
N VAL A 86 2.21 20.01 -11.75
CA VAL A 86 1.68 19.52 -13.03
C VAL A 86 2.57 18.41 -13.59
N GLU A 87 3.89 18.57 -13.55
CA GLU A 87 4.82 17.53 -13.98
C GLU A 87 4.61 16.22 -13.18
N SER A 88 4.54 16.31 -11.85
CA SER A 88 4.24 15.14 -10.98
C SER A 88 2.88 14.51 -11.28
N LEU A 89 1.85 15.30 -11.59
CA LEU A 89 0.54 14.80 -12.02
C LEU A 89 0.65 13.96 -13.30
N LEU A 90 1.35 14.51 -14.30
CA LEU A 90 1.52 13.87 -15.61
C LEU A 90 2.37 12.61 -15.53
N ILE A 91 3.45 12.62 -14.73
CA ILE A 91 4.26 11.45 -14.41
C ILE A 91 3.37 10.33 -13.85
N GLY A 92 2.54 10.66 -12.85
CA GLY A 92 1.62 9.71 -12.24
C GLY A 92 0.60 9.14 -13.22
N ILE A 93 0.01 9.97 -14.09
CA ILE A 93 -0.96 9.54 -15.10
C ILE A 93 -0.32 8.60 -16.13
N LEU A 94 0.77 9.03 -16.75
CA LEU A 94 1.44 8.26 -17.80
C LEU A 94 2.04 6.97 -17.25
N GLY A 95 2.67 7.02 -16.07
CA GLY A 95 3.20 5.85 -15.38
C GLY A 95 2.10 4.84 -15.02
N THR A 96 0.91 5.29 -14.63
CA THR A 96 -0.22 4.40 -14.36
C THR A 96 -0.76 3.72 -15.60
N VAL A 97 -0.87 4.44 -16.72
CA VAL A 97 -1.29 3.84 -17.99
C VAL A 97 -0.28 2.81 -18.45
N LEU A 98 1.02 3.11 -18.37
CA LEU A 98 2.09 2.17 -18.68
C LEU A 98 2.02 0.94 -17.76
N ALA A 99 1.80 1.12 -16.46
CA ALA A 99 1.60 0.04 -15.51
C ALA A 99 0.40 -0.83 -15.87
N ALA A 100 -0.75 -0.23 -16.20
CA ALA A 100 -1.98 -0.93 -16.60
C ALA A 100 -1.77 -1.77 -17.86
N LEU A 101 -1.06 -1.23 -18.85
CA LEU A 101 -0.71 -1.94 -20.08
C LEU A 101 0.23 -3.12 -19.80
N LEU A 102 1.36 -2.86 -19.13
CA LEU A 102 2.35 -3.89 -18.79
C LEU A 102 1.74 -4.98 -17.90
N GLY A 103 1.00 -4.58 -16.87
CA GLY A 103 0.31 -5.47 -15.95
C GLY A 103 -0.73 -6.34 -16.63
N THR A 104 -1.54 -5.78 -17.55
CA THR A 104 -2.53 -6.53 -18.34
C THR A 104 -1.86 -7.56 -19.25
N VAL A 105 -0.80 -7.16 -19.96
CA VAL A 105 -0.05 -8.06 -20.86
C VAL A 105 0.58 -9.20 -20.08
N LEU A 106 1.28 -8.91 -18.98
CA LEU A 106 1.91 -9.95 -18.15
C LEU A 106 0.86 -10.81 -17.44
N ALA A 107 -0.27 -10.24 -17.00
CA ALA A 107 -1.38 -10.98 -16.41
C ALA A 107 -1.95 -11.99 -17.41
N PHE A 108 -2.15 -11.61 -18.67
CA PHE A 108 -2.60 -12.52 -19.73
C PHE A 108 -1.71 -13.77 -19.82
N PHE A 109 -0.39 -13.61 -19.77
CA PHE A 109 0.55 -14.74 -19.81
C PHE A 109 0.62 -15.51 -18.48
N ALA A 110 0.48 -14.83 -17.35
CA ALA A 110 0.54 -15.41 -16.00
C ALA A 110 -0.73 -16.18 -15.57
N THR A 111 -1.88 -15.89 -16.20
CA THR A 111 -3.18 -16.50 -15.90
C THR A 111 -3.26 -17.94 -16.40
N ARG A 112 -3.74 -18.84 -15.53
CA ARG A 112 -4.15 -20.20 -15.87
C ARG A 112 -5.60 -20.20 -16.33
N VAL A 113 -5.83 -20.52 -17.60
CA VAL A 113 -7.19 -20.69 -18.14
C VAL A 113 -7.76 -22.03 -17.66
N PRO A 114 -8.97 -22.07 -17.06
CA PRO A 114 -9.67 -23.31 -16.72
C PRO A 114 -9.67 -24.31 -17.89
N GLU A 115 -9.28 -25.54 -17.60
CA GLU A 115 -9.36 -26.65 -18.55
C GLU A 115 -10.75 -27.29 -18.51
N LEU A 116 -11.10 -28.01 -19.57
CA LEU A 116 -12.28 -28.87 -19.58
C LEU A 116 -11.99 -30.10 -18.71
N ASP A 117 -12.98 -30.59 -17.98
CA ASP A 117 -12.83 -31.79 -17.15
C ASP A 117 -12.48 -33.02 -18.01
N ASP A 118 -13.04 -33.12 -19.23
CA ASP A 118 -12.69 -34.12 -20.25
C ASP A 118 -12.37 -33.45 -21.60
N PRO A 119 -11.10 -33.10 -21.87
CA PRO A 119 -10.71 -32.52 -23.14
C PRO A 119 -10.63 -33.61 -24.23
N PRO A 120 -11.29 -33.46 -25.40
CA PRO A 120 -11.30 -34.47 -26.46
C PRO A 120 -9.91 -34.74 -27.07
N ARG A 121 -8.98 -33.78 -26.98
CA ARG A 121 -7.53 -33.97 -27.19
C ARG A 121 -6.75 -33.04 -26.26
N GLY A 122 -5.91 -33.61 -25.39
CA GLY A 122 -4.96 -32.84 -24.59
C GLY A 122 -3.86 -32.24 -25.49
N PRO A 123 -3.40 -31.01 -25.24
CA PRO A 123 -2.26 -30.46 -25.96
C PRO A 123 -1.02 -31.34 -25.76
N PRO A 124 -0.14 -31.46 -26.78
CA PRO A 124 1.07 -32.27 -26.69
C PRO A 124 1.96 -31.80 -25.53
N ALA A 125 2.78 -32.72 -24.99
CA ALA A 125 3.59 -32.45 -23.79
C ALA A 125 4.46 -31.19 -23.91
N TRP A 126 5.08 -30.95 -25.07
CA TRP A 126 5.90 -29.77 -25.34
C TRP A 126 5.10 -28.46 -25.28
N ALA A 127 3.83 -28.47 -25.69
CA ALA A 127 2.97 -27.28 -25.65
C ALA A 127 2.55 -26.98 -24.21
N ARG A 128 2.30 -28.02 -23.39
CA ARG A 128 2.02 -27.87 -21.95
C ARG A 128 3.22 -27.32 -21.19
N THR A 129 4.41 -27.86 -21.45
CA THR A 129 5.65 -27.38 -20.80
C THR A 129 6.00 -25.96 -21.24
N GLY A 130 5.85 -25.63 -22.54
CA GLY A 130 6.02 -24.26 -23.04
C GLY A 130 5.05 -23.26 -22.41
N LEU A 131 3.77 -23.65 -22.25
CA LEU A 131 2.77 -22.80 -21.57
C LEU A 131 3.07 -22.62 -20.08
N ALA A 132 3.52 -23.70 -19.42
CA ALA A 132 3.92 -23.63 -18.03
C ALA A 132 5.18 -22.75 -17.84
N ALA A 133 6.15 -22.85 -18.74
CA ALA A 133 7.37 -22.05 -18.72
C ALA A 133 7.06 -20.56 -18.95
N THR A 134 6.26 -20.22 -19.97
CA THR A 134 5.84 -18.84 -20.23
C THR A 134 5.07 -18.24 -19.06
N ARG A 135 4.17 -19.01 -18.43
CA ARG A 135 3.45 -18.60 -17.22
C ARG A 135 4.39 -18.35 -16.05
N SER A 136 5.32 -19.28 -15.79
CA SER A 136 6.31 -19.13 -14.72
C SER A 136 7.19 -17.91 -14.97
N ALA A 137 7.64 -17.69 -16.20
CA ALA A 137 8.41 -16.52 -16.58
C ALA A 137 7.62 -15.21 -16.36
N ALA A 138 6.35 -15.16 -16.78
CA ALA A 138 5.49 -13.99 -16.53
C ALA A 138 5.31 -13.72 -15.04
N ARG A 139 5.09 -14.76 -14.22
CA ARG A 139 4.99 -14.61 -12.75
C ARG A 139 6.29 -14.17 -12.10
N VAL A 140 7.44 -14.64 -12.60
CA VAL A 140 8.76 -14.18 -12.14
C VAL A 140 8.97 -12.72 -12.51
N LEU A 141 8.67 -12.30 -13.75
CA LEU A 141 8.76 -10.90 -14.18
C LEU A 141 7.89 -9.98 -13.35
N LEU A 142 6.64 -10.38 -13.06
CA LEU A 142 5.74 -9.66 -12.15
C LEU A 142 6.33 -9.56 -10.73
N GLY A 143 6.92 -10.65 -10.23
CA GLY A 143 7.60 -10.68 -8.94
C GLY A 143 8.82 -9.77 -8.87
N VAL A 144 9.63 -9.71 -9.94
CA VAL A 144 10.80 -8.83 -10.04
C VAL A 144 10.37 -7.37 -10.06
N GLY A 145 9.41 -7.00 -10.92
CA GLY A 145 8.90 -5.63 -11.00
C GLY A 145 8.39 -5.14 -9.66
N ARG A 146 7.64 -5.97 -8.93
CA ARG A 146 7.10 -5.64 -7.60
C ARG A 146 8.16 -5.51 -6.50
N SER A 147 9.23 -6.29 -6.55
CA SER A 147 10.15 -6.40 -5.42
C SER A 147 11.20 -5.29 -5.38
N VAL A 148 11.58 -4.76 -6.54
CA VAL A 148 12.52 -3.63 -6.64
C VAL A 148 11.74 -2.32 -6.44
N PRO A 149 12.15 -1.47 -5.48
CA PRO A 149 11.48 -0.19 -5.22
C PRO A 149 11.53 0.73 -6.42
N GLU A 150 10.48 1.53 -6.56
CA GLU A 150 10.34 2.51 -7.64
C GLU A 150 11.53 3.49 -7.71
N ILE A 151 12.10 3.89 -6.58
CA ILE A 151 13.23 4.83 -6.55
C ILE A 151 14.50 4.24 -7.18
N VAL A 152 14.71 2.92 -7.03
CA VAL A 152 15.87 2.25 -7.61
C VAL A 152 15.70 2.17 -9.13
N TRP A 153 14.49 1.82 -9.60
CA TRP A 153 14.19 1.89 -11.03
C TRP A 153 14.35 3.30 -11.59
N ALA A 154 13.87 4.31 -10.86
CA ALA A 154 13.98 5.70 -11.27
C ALA A 154 15.45 6.09 -11.45
N TYR A 155 16.31 5.74 -10.50
CA TYR A 155 17.75 5.98 -10.63
C TYR A 155 18.36 5.26 -11.84
N LEU A 156 18.06 3.98 -12.03
CA LEU A 156 18.56 3.20 -13.17
C LEU A 156 18.13 3.82 -14.51
N PHE A 157 16.89 4.30 -14.59
CA PHE A 157 16.40 4.98 -15.79
C PHE A 157 16.94 6.39 -15.94
N VAL A 158 17.27 7.11 -14.86
CA VAL A 158 17.98 8.40 -14.93
C VAL A 158 19.37 8.20 -15.53
N GLN A 159 20.06 7.11 -15.17
CA GLN A 159 21.35 6.79 -15.78
C GLN A 159 21.24 6.38 -17.26
N LEU A 160 20.10 5.82 -17.66
CA LEU A 160 19.85 5.40 -19.04
C LEU A 160 19.39 6.54 -19.95
N LEU A 161 18.45 7.36 -19.47
CA LEU A 161 17.74 8.38 -20.25
C LEU A 161 18.20 9.81 -19.93
N GLY A 162 19.04 9.98 -18.92
CA GLY A 162 19.35 11.28 -18.33
C GLY A 162 18.32 11.74 -17.29
N LEU A 163 18.56 12.92 -16.72
CA LEU A 163 17.65 13.57 -15.78
C LEU A 163 16.33 13.94 -16.47
N GLY A 164 15.20 13.63 -15.83
CA GLY A 164 13.89 14.02 -16.35
C GLY A 164 12.73 13.09 -15.97
N PRO A 165 11.50 13.47 -16.37
CA PRO A 165 10.26 12.78 -15.99
C PRO A 165 10.14 11.36 -16.57
N GLY A 166 10.82 11.07 -17.70
CA GLY A 166 10.78 9.77 -18.36
C GLY A 166 11.22 8.62 -17.46
N ALA A 167 12.25 8.86 -16.64
CA ALA A 167 12.74 7.88 -15.69
C ALA A 167 11.68 7.53 -14.64
N ALA A 168 10.92 8.52 -14.16
CA ALA A 168 9.85 8.29 -13.19
C ALA A 168 8.65 7.56 -13.78
N VAL A 169 8.28 7.90 -15.01
CA VAL A 169 7.20 7.23 -15.74
C VAL A 169 7.50 5.74 -15.91
N LEU A 170 8.72 5.39 -16.32
CA LEU A 170 9.14 4.00 -16.51
C LEU A 170 9.24 3.26 -15.17
N ALA A 171 9.79 3.90 -14.14
CA ALA A 171 9.89 3.32 -12.80
C ALA A 171 8.52 2.96 -12.22
N ILE A 172 7.57 3.90 -12.28
CA ILE A 172 6.17 3.65 -11.87
C ILE A 172 5.57 2.55 -12.74
N GLY A 173 5.74 2.62 -14.06
CA GLY A 173 5.24 1.63 -15.01
C GLY A 173 5.66 0.20 -14.67
N LEU A 174 6.94 0.01 -14.34
CA LEU A 174 7.51 -1.31 -14.03
C LEU A 174 7.13 -1.81 -12.64
N THR A 175 7.29 -0.99 -11.60
CA THR A 175 6.99 -1.39 -10.21
C THR A 175 5.50 -1.60 -10.01
N VAL A 176 4.67 -0.66 -10.46
CA VAL A 176 3.22 -0.74 -10.31
C VAL A 176 2.65 -1.76 -11.29
N GLY A 177 3.20 -1.88 -12.50
CA GLY A 177 2.83 -2.93 -13.46
C GLY A 177 3.04 -4.33 -12.91
N GLY A 178 4.16 -4.58 -12.23
CA GLY A 178 4.42 -5.84 -11.51
C GLY A 178 3.40 -6.12 -10.41
N ASN A 179 3.07 -5.10 -9.61
CA ASN A 179 2.07 -5.20 -8.55
C ASN A 179 0.67 -5.52 -9.07
N ILE A 180 0.16 -4.72 -10.02
CA ILE A 180 -1.20 -4.89 -10.51
C ILE A 180 -1.32 -6.09 -11.44
N GLY A 181 -0.29 -6.43 -12.20
CA GLY A 181 -0.30 -7.59 -13.09
C GLY A 181 -0.41 -8.91 -12.35
N LYS A 182 0.21 -9.03 -11.17
CA LYS A 182 0.02 -10.21 -10.30
C LYS A 182 -1.43 -10.30 -9.81
N LEU A 183 -1.97 -9.19 -9.30
CA LEU A 183 -3.37 -9.15 -8.85
C LEU A 183 -4.34 -9.45 -10.01
N PHE A 184 -4.10 -8.87 -11.18
CA PHE A 184 -4.90 -9.08 -12.38
C PHE A 184 -4.92 -10.56 -12.77
N ALA A 185 -3.77 -11.23 -12.75
CA ALA A 185 -3.70 -12.67 -13.01
C ALA A 185 -4.48 -13.49 -11.98
N GLU A 186 -4.38 -13.16 -10.69
CA GLU A 186 -5.12 -13.85 -9.62
C GLU A 186 -6.64 -13.66 -9.76
N LEU A 187 -7.09 -12.44 -10.06
CA LEU A 187 -8.51 -12.16 -10.31
C LEU A 187 -9.02 -12.87 -11.57
N ALA A 188 -8.20 -12.95 -12.62
CA ALA A 188 -8.53 -13.68 -13.83
C ALA A 188 -8.60 -15.20 -13.61
N GLU A 189 -7.83 -15.75 -12.67
CA GLU A 189 -7.92 -17.17 -12.27
C GLU A 189 -9.14 -17.47 -11.38
N ALA A 190 -9.68 -16.45 -10.71
CA ALA A 190 -10.82 -16.56 -9.79
C ALA A 190 -12.20 -16.41 -10.47
N VAL A 191 -12.26 -16.24 -11.80
CA VAL A 191 -13.51 -16.08 -12.55
C VAL A 191 -14.36 -17.36 -12.55
N ASP A 192 -15.66 -17.23 -12.82
CA ASP A 192 -16.52 -18.39 -13.01
C ASP A 192 -15.99 -19.22 -14.20
N PRO A 193 -15.67 -20.51 -14.02
CA PRO A 193 -15.17 -21.34 -15.10
C PRO A 193 -16.22 -21.65 -16.17
N ARG A 194 -17.53 -21.53 -15.89
CA ARG A 194 -18.60 -21.98 -16.81
C ARG A 194 -18.57 -21.24 -18.17
N PRO A 195 -18.48 -19.89 -18.24
CA PRO A 195 -18.39 -19.20 -19.53
C PRO A 195 -17.11 -19.54 -20.29
N VAL A 196 -16.01 -19.76 -19.56
CA VAL A 196 -14.71 -20.13 -20.14
C VAL A 196 -14.78 -21.53 -20.74
N GLN A 197 -15.33 -22.50 -20.00
CA GLN A 197 -15.49 -23.88 -20.44
C GLN A 197 -16.45 -23.98 -21.64
N ALA A 198 -17.55 -23.23 -21.64
CA ALA A 198 -18.50 -23.19 -22.76
C ALA A 198 -17.83 -22.72 -24.07
N LEU A 199 -17.09 -21.60 -24.01
CA LEU A 199 -16.34 -21.11 -25.18
C LEU A 199 -15.22 -22.07 -25.60
N ARG A 200 -14.58 -22.74 -24.64
CA ARG A 200 -13.53 -23.71 -24.93
C ARG A 200 -14.08 -24.96 -25.60
N ALA A 201 -15.26 -25.43 -25.20
CA ALA A 201 -15.98 -26.51 -25.85
C ALA A 201 -16.36 -26.18 -27.30
N ALA A 202 -16.62 -24.89 -27.59
CA ALA A 202 -16.82 -24.38 -28.95
C ALA A 202 -15.52 -24.22 -29.77
N GLY A 203 -14.36 -24.60 -29.22
CA GLY A 203 -13.06 -24.52 -29.91
C GLY A 203 -12.39 -23.14 -29.86
N ALA A 204 -12.83 -22.24 -28.96
CA ALA A 204 -12.24 -20.91 -28.85
C ALA A 204 -10.75 -20.95 -28.47
N SER A 205 -9.96 -20.09 -29.12
CA SER A 205 -8.54 -19.92 -28.83
C SER A 205 -8.30 -19.25 -27.46
N ARG A 206 -7.07 -19.33 -26.91
CA ARG A 206 -6.71 -18.66 -25.65
C ARG A 206 -7.01 -17.15 -25.67
N TRP A 207 -6.80 -16.49 -26.81
CA TRP A 207 -7.13 -15.08 -26.99
C TRP A 207 -8.62 -14.82 -26.93
N ALA A 208 -9.42 -15.61 -27.65
CA ALA A 208 -10.88 -15.49 -27.62
C ALA A 208 -11.45 -15.78 -26.22
N LEU A 209 -10.92 -16.79 -25.53
CA LEU A 209 -11.29 -17.11 -24.14
C LEU A 209 -10.99 -15.94 -23.20
N PHE A 210 -9.80 -15.36 -23.28
CA PHE A 210 -9.44 -14.25 -22.42
C PHE A 210 -10.30 -13.01 -22.71
N LEU A 211 -10.43 -12.63 -23.98
CA LEU A 211 -11.14 -11.40 -24.38
C LEU A 211 -12.66 -11.47 -24.19
N HIS A 212 -13.27 -12.64 -24.39
CA HIS A 212 -14.73 -12.79 -24.37
C HIS A 212 -15.28 -13.52 -23.14
N ALA A 213 -14.46 -14.28 -22.42
CA ALA A 213 -14.91 -15.01 -21.22
C ALA A 213 -14.34 -14.39 -19.93
N VAL A 214 -13.04 -14.10 -19.89
CA VAL A 214 -12.35 -13.69 -18.65
C VAL A 214 -12.43 -12.17 -18.45
N LEU A 215 -11.95 -11.40 -19.43
CA LEU A 215 -11.86 -9.94 -19.34
C LEU A 215 -13.21 -9.25 -19.06
N PRO A 216 -14.36 -9.69 -19.62
CA PRO A 216 -15.65 -9.08 -19.29
C PRO A 216 -16.06 -9.30 -17.82
N GLN A 217 -15.64 -10.42 -17.20
CA GLN A 217 -15.92 -10.70 -15.78
C GLN A 217 -15.08 -9.84 -14.84
N VAL A 218 -13.80 -9.58 -15.18
CA VAL A 218 -12.86 -8.86 -14.29
C VAL A 218 -12.61 -7.41 -14.67
N GLY A 219 -12.99 -6.97 -15.87
CA GLY A 219 -12.59 -5.68 -16.44
C GLY A 219 -13.02 -4.47 -15.60
N ARG A 220 -14.20 -4.53 -14.97
CA ARG A 220 -14.65 -3.48 -14.05
C ARG A 220 -13.79 -3.41 -12.78
N GLN A 221 -13.39 -4.55 -12.23
CA GLN A 221 -12.54 -4.63 -11.05
C GLN A 221 -11.11 -4.17 -11.37
N TRP A 222 -10.56 -4.58 -12.51
CA TRP A 222 -9.26 -4.14 -13.00
C TRP A 222 -9.21 -2.63 -13.20
N THR A 223 -10.24 -2.07 -13.83
CA THR A 223 -10.37 -0.61 -14.04
C THR A 223 -10.44 0.13 -12.70
N GLY A 224 -11.26 -0.35 -11.76
CA GLY A 224 -11.37 0.26 -10.43
C GLY A 224 -10.02 0.27 -9.69
N TYR A 225 -9.26 -0.82 -9.80
CA TYR A 225 -7.94 -0.91 -9.17
C TYR A 225 -6.88 -0.04 -9.88
N ALA A 226 -6.88 0.01 -11.21
CA ALA A 226 -5.98 0.89 -11.96
C ALA A 226 -6.22 2.38 -11.61
N LEU A 227 -7.49 2.78 -11.44
CA LEU A 227 -7.84 4.14 -11.00
C LEU A 227 -7.44 4.43 -9.55
N PHE A 228 -7.50 3.43 -8.67
CA PHE A 228 -6.93 3.55 -7.32
C PHE A 228 -5.41 3.73 -7.39
N CYS A 229 -4.72 2.93 -8.21
CA CYS A 229 -3.29 3.09 -8.43
C CYS A 229 -2.94 4.44 -9.04
N LEU A 230 -3.79 5.03 -9.88
CA LEU A 230 -3.59 6.38 -10.41
C LEU A 230 -3.40 7.41 -9.28
N GLU A 231 -4.29 7.41 -8.29
CA GLU A 231 -4.17 8.30 -7.11
C GLU A 231 -2.87 8.07 -6.34
N CYS A 232 -2.50 6.80 -6.14
CA CYS A 232 -1.25 6.45 -5.48
C CYS A 232 -0.03 6.89 -6.29
N ASN A 233 -0.04 6.69 -7.60
CA ASN A 233 1.08 6.95 -8.49
C ASN A 233 1.33 8.44 -8.70
N ILE A 234 0.29 9.26 -8.67
CA ILE A 234 0.46 10.72 -8.65
C ILE A 234 1.23 11.15 -7.39
N ARG A 235 0.95 10.54 -6.24
CA ARG A 235 1.70 10.79 -5.00
C ARG A 235 3.14 10.27 -5.08
N ILE A 236 3.35 9.07 -5.63
CA ILE A 236 4.71 8.53 -5.86
C ILE A 236 5.51 9.45 -6.80
N GLY A 237 4.87 10.01 -7.83
CA GLY A 237 5.47 10.98 -8.74
C GLY A 237 5.92 12.28 -8.06
N THR A 238 5.34 12.64 -6.89
CA THR A 238 5.79 13.81 -6.11
C THR A 238 7.09 13.57 -5.36
N ILE A 239 7.55 12.33 -5.18
CA ILE A 239 8.78 12.02 -4.45
C ILE A 239 9.93 11.58 -5.34
N LEU A 240 9.64 11.00 -6.50
CA LEU A 240 10.67 10.44 -7.37
C LEU A 240 11.65 11.50 -7.91
N GLY A 241 11.26 12.78 -7.91
CA GLY A 241 12.14 13.89 -8.25
C GLY A 241 13.39 14.02 -7.38
N VAL A 242 13.41 13.42 -6.18
CA VAL A 242 14.58 13.43 -5.29
C VAL A 242 15.79 12.76 -5.92
N VAL A 243 15.59 11.79 -6.82
CA VAL A 243 16.68 11.12 -7.57
C VAL A 243 16.93 11.72 -8.95
N GLY A 244 16.40 12.91 -9.22
CA GLY A 244 16.55 13.58 -10.52
C GLY A 244 15.51 13.17 -11.57
N ALA A 245 14.44 12.48 -11.15
CA ALA A 245 13.39 12.02 -12.06
C ALA A 245 12.24 13.04 -12.29
N GLY A 246 12.49 14.33 -11.97
CA GLY A 246 11.54 15.43 -12.23
C GLY A 246 10.42 15.62 -11.19
N GLY A 247 9.64 16.70 -11.35
CA GLY A 247 8.50 17.03 -10.48
C GLY A 247 8.84 17.56 -9.08
N LEU A 248 7.83 17.64 -8.21
CA LEU A 248 7.93 18.29 -6.88
C LEU A 248 9.07 17.77 -6.00
N GLY A 249 9.42 16.48 -6.11
CA GLY A 249 10.46 15.86 -5.30
C GLY A 249 11.84 16.47 -5.52
N SER A 250 12.08 17.00 -6.72
CA SER A 250 13.34 17.68 -7.05
C SER A 250 13.49 18.97 -6.22
N GLU A 251 12.42 19.76 -6.09
CA GLU A 251 12.42 20.98 -5.29
C GLU A 251 12.55 20.69 -3.80
N ILE A 252 11.93 19.61 -3.29
CA ILE A 252 12.10 19.17 -1.90
C ILE A 252 13.58 18.85 -1.64
N ALA A 253 14.21 18.07 -2.52
CA ALA A 253 15.62 17.71 -2.38
C ALA A 253 16.55 18.94 -2.44
N LEU A 254 16.30 19.87 -3.37
CA LEU A 254 17.07 21.11 -3.50
C LEU A 254 16.91 22.01 -2.26
N SER A 255 15.68 22.23 -1.80
CA SER A 255 15.38 23.07 -0.64
C SER A 255 16.07 22.54 0.62
N LEU A 256 16.05 21.21 0.83
CA LEU A 256 16.76 20.60 1.96
C LEU A 256 18.28 20.68 1.82
N ARG A 257 18.82 20.40 0.63
CA ARG A 257 20.27 20.43 0.38
C ARG A 257 20.86 21.83 0.59
N TYR A 258 20.09 22.88 0.32
CA TYR A 258 20.49 24.27 0.53
C TYR A 258 19.98 24.89 1.83
N PHE A 259 19.39 24.09 2.73
CA PHE A 259 18.82 24.55 4.00
C PHE A 259 17.81 25.71 3.85
N GLN A 260 17.07 25.74 2.74
CA GLN A 260 16.03 26.74 2.43
C GLN A 260 14.68 26.25 2.96
N TYR A 261 14.48 26.35 4.28
CA TYR A 261 13.31 25.82 4.97
C TYR A 261 12.00 26.57 4.66
N ASP A 262 12.10 27.83 4.28
CA ASP A 262 11.02 28.66 3.74
C ASP A 262 10.45 28.08 2.44
N LYS A 263 11.32 27.70 1.50
CA LYS A 263 10.93 27.05 0.24
C LYS A 263 10.48 25.61 0.43
N LEU A 264 11.13 24.89 1.35
CA LEU A 264 10.70 23.56 1.76
C LEU A 264 9.27 23.60 2.29
N ALA A 265 8.95 24.55 3.19
CA ALA A 265 7.62 24.70 3.74
C ALA A 265 6.58 24.95 2.65
N THR A 266 6.82 25.88 1.72
CA THR A 266 5.92 26.12 0.58
C THR A 266 5.74 24.87 -0.27
N THR A 267 6.82 24.14 -0.57
CA THR A 267 6.77 22.93 -1.39
C THR A 267 5.98 21.81 -0.69
N LEU A 268 6.18 21.61 0.61
CA LEU A 268 5.44 20.62 1.40
C LEU A 268 3.95 20.98 1.56
N LEU A 269 3.65 22.27 1.74
CA LEU A 269 2.27 22.77 1.74
C LEU A 269 1.61 22.59 0.37
N ALA A 270 2.35 22.79 -0.72
CA ALA A 270 1.85 22.56 -2.07
C ALA A 270 1.59 21.06 -2.32
N VAL A 271 2.47 20.15 -1.89
CA VAL A 271 2.23 18.70 -1.93
C VAL A 271 0.96 18.35 -1.14
N LEU A 272 0.81 18.88 0.07
CA LEU A 272 -0.37 18.66 0.91
C LEU A 272 -1.66 19.15 0.21
N ALA A 273 -1.65 20.38 -0.30
CA ALA A 273 -2.78 20.97 -1.01
C ALA A 273 -3.11 20.19 -2.29
N PHE A 274 -2.10 19.79 -3.06
CA PHE A 274 -2.23 19.00 -4.28
C PHE A 274 -2.84 17.62 -4.02
N VAL A 275 -2.31 16.89 -3.04
CA VAL A 275 -2.84 15.56 -2.68
C VAL A 275 -4.28 15.67 -2.16
N VAL A 276 -4.59 16.67 -1.32
CA VAL A 276 -5.97 16.91 -0.86
C VAL A 276 -6.89 17.25 -2.03
N ALA A 277 -6.45 18.11 -2.96
CA ALA A 277 -7.21 18.45 -4.16
C ALA A 277 -7.50 17.21 -5.02
N LEU A 278 -6.52 16.32 -5.18
CA LEU A 278 -6.69 15.06 -5.90
C LEU A 278 -7.67 14.11 -5.20
N GLU A 279 -7.60 13.99 -3.87
CA GLU A 279 -8.55 13.17 -3.11
C GLU A 279 -9.98 13.71 -3.26
N LEU A 280 -10.16 15.04 -3.21
CA LEU A 280 -11.45 15.71 -3.41
C LEU A 280 -11.97 15.51 -4.83
N LEU A 281 -11.11 15.70 -5.83
CA LEU A 281 -11.44 15.49 -7.24
C LEU A 281 -11.83 14.03 -7.49
N SER A 282 -11.04 13.09 -6.99
CA SER A 282 -11.34 11.67 -7.13
C SER A 282 -12.65 11.29 -6.44
N ASN A 283 -12.94 11.81 -5.25
CA ASN A 283 -14.22 11.58 -4.58
C ASN A 283 -15.42 12.13 -5.37
N ARG A 284 -15.24 13.21 -6.13
CA ARG A 284 -16.26 13.71 -7.07
C ARG A 284 -16.39 12.81 -8.29
N LEU A 285 -15.27 12.44 -8.91
CA LEU A 285 -15.23 11.58 -10.09
C LEU A 285 -15.74 10.16 -9.81
N ARG A 286 -15.53 9.63 -8.60
CA ARG A 286 -16.10 8.36 -8.13
C ARG A 286 -17.62 8.33 -8.16
N ARG A 287 -18.28 9.49 -8.01
CA ARG A 287 -19.75 9.60 -8.13
C ARG A 287 -20.20 9.77 -9.58
N ALA A 288 -19.28 10.12 -10.49
CA ALA A 288 -19.55 10.22 -11.91
C ALA A 288 -19.42 8.86 -12.60
N ALA A 289 -19.86 8.77 -13.85
CA ALA A 289 -19.69 7.57 -14.65
C ALA A 289 -18.19 7.29 -14.91
N ILE A 290 -17.78 6.01 -14.80
CA ILE A 290 -16.39 5.55 -15.02
C ILE A 290 -15.80 6.07 -16.34
N GLY A 291 -16.64 6.25 -17.37
CA GLY A 291 -16.22 6.79 -18.67
C GLY A 291 -15.60 8.19 -18.60
N TRP A 292 -16.03 9.05 -17.69
CA TRP A 292 -15.40 10.37 -17.51
C TRP A 292 -14.00 10.26 -16.96
N THR A 293 -13.78 9.39 -15.97
CA THR A 293 -12.45 9.17 -15.41
C THR A 293 -11.51 8.58 -16.46
N LEU A 294 -11.98 7.62 -17.26
CA LEU A 294 -11.22 7.08 -18.39
C LEU A 294 -10.89 8.14 -19.45
N GLY A 295 -11.86 9.00 -19.78
CA GLY A 295 -11.65 10.12 -20.72
C GLY A 295 -10.63 11.12 -20.21
N LEU A 296 -10.68 11.49 -18.93
CA LEU A 296 -9.71 12.36 -18.28
C LEU A 296 -8.32 11.72 -18.21
N SER A 297 -8.22 10.43 -17.90
CA SER A 297 -6.95 9.70 -17.95
C SER A 297 -6.39 9.68 -19.37
N ALA A 298 -7.20 9.41 -20.39
CA ALA A 298 -6.75 9.43 -21.78
C ALA A 298 -6.28 10.82 -22.23
N ALA A 299 -7.04 11.87 -21.91
CA ALA A 299 -6.65 13.25 -22.18
C ALA A 299 -5.37 13.63 -21.44
N GLY A 300 -5.26 13.24 -20.16
CA GLY A 300 -4.07 13.44 -19.35
C GLY A 300 -2.86 12.68 -19.89
N THR A 301 -3.03 11.47 -20.43
CA THR A 301 -1.96 10.71 -21.10
C THR A 301 -1.50 11.39 -22.37
N LEU A 302 -2.44 11.88 -23.20
CA LEU A 302 -2.09 12.66 -24.40
C LEU A 302 -1.36 13.94 -24.03
N TRP A 303 -1.81 14.64 -22.99
CA TRP A 303 -1.12 15.84 -22.51
C TRP A 303 0.26 15.52 -21.93
N ALA A 304 0.39 14.44 -21.16
CA ALA A 304 1.66 13.95 -20.64
C ALA A 304 2.62 13.60 -21.78
N TRP A 305 2.13 12.95 -22.83
CA TRP A 305 2.93 12.57 -24.00
C TRP A 305 3.54 13.78 -24.72
N VAL A 306 2.83 14.92 -24.73
CA VAL A 306 3.30 16.15 -25.37
C VAL A 306 4.13 17.02 -24.43
N ARG A 307 3.77 17.09 -23.15
CA ARG A 307 4.39 18.00 -22.17
C ARG A 307 5.62 17.42 -21.50
N LEU A 308 5.65 16.11 -21.26
CA LEU A 308 6.81 15.42 -20.71
C LEU A 308 7.76 15.11 -21.86
N ASP A 309 8.93 15.74 -21.85
CA ASP A 309 9.99 15.50 -22.83
C ASP A 309 10.67 14.16 -22.54
N VAL A 310 9.98 13.05 -22.83
CA VAL A 310 10.47 11.69 -22.58
C VAL A 310 11.26 11.20 -23.81
N PRO A 311 12.57 10.93 -23.68
CA PRO A 311 13.39 10.48 -24.79
C PRO A 311 13.18 8.98 -25.07
N TRP A 312 12.00 8.61 -25.59
CA TRP A 312 11.65 7.21 -25.88
C TRP A 312 12.63 6.51 -26.82
N ALA A 313 13.31 7.26 -27.69
CA ALA A 313 14.30 6.73 -28.61
C ALA A 313 15.54 6.18 -27.88
N ASP A 314 15.94 6.83 -26.79
CA ASP A 314 17.16 6.47 -26.06
C ASP A 314 17.02 5.14 -25.32
N LEU A 315 15.78 4.75 -24.98
CA LEU A 315 15.47 3.43 -24.40
C LEU A 315 15.90 2.27 -25.31
N PHE A 316 15.84 2.47 -26.63
CA PHE A 316 16.20 1.47 -27.63
C PHE A 316 17.57 1.73 -28.27
N SER A 317 18.27 2.79 -27.82
CA SER A 317 19.64 3.05 -28.23
C SER A 317 20.59 2.04 -27.58
N GLY A 318 21.68 1.69 -28.26
CA GLY A 318 22.65 0.69 -27.78
C GLY A 318 23.32 1.00 -26.43
N ALA A 319 23.15 2.21 -25.90
CA ALA A 319 23.67 2.65 -24.60
C ALA A 319 23.11 1.81 -23.43
N GLY A 320 21.85 1.36 -23.51
CA GLY A 320 21.23 0.55 -22.44
C GLY A 320 21.78 -0.88 -22.33
N LEU A 321 22.19 -1.46 -23.46
CA LEU A 321 22.83 -2.78 -23.50
C LEU A 321 24.27 -2.74 -22.96
N ALA A 322 24.92 -1.58 -22.95
CA ALA A 322 26.26 -1.39 -22.39
C ALA A 322 26.26 -1.22 -20.86
N LEU A 323 25.13 -0.81 -20.27
CA LEU A 323 24.90 -0.73 -18.82
C LEU A 323 24.51 -2.08 -18.20
N MET A 324 24.19 -3.10 -19.01
CA MET A 324 24.05 -4.46 -18.50
C MET A 324 25.37 -4.87 -17.86
N PRO A 325 25.39 -5.26 -16.57
CA PRO A 325 26.60 -5.76 -15.95
C PRO A 325 27.11 -6.90 -16.83
N ARG A 326 28.33 -6.76 -17.37
CA ARG A 326 29.09 -7.93 -17.77
C ARG A 326 29.25 -8.75 -16.50
N MET A 327 28.46 -9.81 -16.39
CA MET A 327 28.46 -10.73 -15.25
C MET A 327 29.70 -11.63 -15.34
N ASP A 328 30.85 -11.02 -15.56
CA ASP A 328 32.13 -11.67 -15.67
C ASP A 328 32.56 -11.93 -14.22
N THR A 329 31.96 -12.99 -13.68
CA THR A 329 32.04 -13.55 -12.32
C THR A 329 31.29 -12.76 -11.24
N LEU A 330 30.13 -13.31 -10.82
CA LEU A 330 29.54 -12.98 -9.52
C LEU A 330 30.45 -13.50 -8.38
N ALA A 331 31.60 -12.86 -8.17
CA ALA A 331 32.43 -13.13 -7.02
C ALA A 331 31.74 -12.50 -5.79
N ILE A 332 31.06 -13.33 -5.01
CA ILE A 332 30.41 -12.92 -3.76
C ILE A 332 31.46 -13.04 -2.66
N ASP A 333 32.00 -11.91 -2.22
CA ASP A 333 32.84 -11.88 -1.02
C ASP A 333 31.96 -12.13 0.22
N LEU A 334 32.46 -12.96 1.14
CA LEU A 334 31.83 -13.19 2.43
C LEU A 334 31.74 -11.90 3.26
N ALA A 335 32.68 -10.97 3.09
CA ALA A 335 32.62 -9.66 3.74
C ALA A 335 31.40 -8.85 3.26
N PHE A 336 31.19 -8.80 1.95
CA PHE A 336 30.03 -8.15 1.36
C PHE A 336 28.72 -8.81 1.80
N LEU A 337 28.68 -10.14 1.83
CA LEU A 337 27.49 -10.88 2.26
C LEU A 337 27.12 -10.60 3.73
N LYS A 338 28.13 -10.42 4.60
CA LYS A 338 27.91 -10.01 6.00
C LYS A 338 27.34 -8.60 6.08
N THR A 339 27.86 -7.66 5.30
CA THR A 339 27.33 -6.28 5.24
C THR A 339 25.89 -6.27 4.73
N ALA A 340 25.62 -6.97 3.63
CA ALA A 340 24.28 -7.10 3.07
C ALA A 340 23.30 -7.74 4.07
N ALA A 341 23.73 -8.79 4.79
CA ALA A 341 22.93 -9.42 5.85
C ALA A 341 22.64 -8.47 7.01
N GLY A 342 23.60 -7.65 7.43
CA GLY A 342 23.40 -6.59 8.43
C GLY A 342 22.37 -5.57 7.97
N GLN A 343 22.47 -5.10 6.74
CA GLN A 343 21.54 -4.13 6.16
C GLN A 343 20.13 -4.68 5.96
N ILE A 344 19.99 -5.96 5.61
CA ILE A 344 18.69 -6.66 5.63
C ILE A 344 18.12 -6.68 7.06
N GLY A 345 18.97 -6.99 8.05
CA GLY A 345 18.63 -6.94 9.46
C GLY A 345 18.03 -5.59 9.84
N ASP A 346 18.77 -4.51 9.58
CA ASP A 346 18.31 -3.14 9.85
C ASP A 346 16.99 -2.83 9.13
N THR A 347 16.87 -3.22 7.86
CA THR A 347 15.65 -3.04 7.05
C THR A 347 14.43 -3.73 7.69
N LEU A 348 14.59 -4.97 8.16
CA LEU A 348 13.52 -5.72 8.81
C LEU A 348 13.18 -5.17 10.19
N LEU A 349 14.20 -4.82 10.98
CA LEU A 349 14.03 -4.28 12.32
C LEU A 349 13.33 -2.92 12.26
N MET A 350 13.78 -2.02 11.38
CA MET A 350 13.15 -0.71 11.15
C MET A 350 11.69 -0.87 10.74
N ALA A 351 11.41 -1.74 9.75
CA ALA A 351 10.06 -1.98 9.28
C ALA A 351 9.15 -2.54 10.39
N TRP A 352 9.67 -3.45 11.22
CA TRP A 352 8.91 -4.03 12.32
C TRP A 352 8.57 -3.00 13.38
N VAL A 353 9.57 -2.22 13.84
CA VAL A 353 9.38 -1.16 14.83
C VAL A 353 8.41 -0.10 14.33
N ALA A 354 8.59 0.39 13.10
CA ALA A 354 7.71 1.39 12.50
C ALA A 354 6.27 0.87 12.38
N THR A 355 6.08 -0.41 12.02
CA THR A 355 4.76 -1.03 11.91
C THR A 355 4.11 -1.18 13.28
N LEU A 356 4.84 -1.60 14.31
CA LEU A 356 4.28 -1.72 15.66
C LEU A 356 3.92 -0.36 16.26
N LEU A 357 4.78 0.65 16.07
CA LEU A 357 4.54 2.01 16.54
C LEU A 357 3.29 2.62 15.87
N SER A 358 3.21 2.51 14.55
CA SER A 358 2.05 3.00 13.78
C SER A 358 0.78 2.22 14.10
N ALA A 359 0.84 0.89 14.23
CA ALA A 359 -0.30 0.07 14.60
C ALA A 359 -0.83 0.40 15.99
N ALA A 360 0.05 0.64 16.97
CA ALA A 360 -0.33 1.02 18.33
C ALA A 360 -1.04 2.38 18.36
N LEU A 361 -0.49 3.38 17.68
CA LEU A 361 -1.10 4.71 17.58
C LEU A 361 -2.41 4.68 16.77
N ALA A 362 -2.43 3.94 15.66
CA ALA A 362 -3.63 3.73 14.85
C ALA A 362 -4.74 3.02 15.64
N PHE A 363 -4.40 2.04 16.48
CA PHE A 363 -5.37 1.35 17.35
C PHE A 363 -6.02 2.29 18.37
N VAL A 364 -5.31 3.35 18.80
CA VAL A 364 -5.87 4.39 19.68
C VAL A 364 -6.70 5.40 18.89
N LEU A 365 -6.23 5.84 17.72
CA LEU A 365 -6.89 6.88 16.92
C LEU A 365 -8.12 6.37 16.16
N ALA A 366 -8.10 5.14 15.64
CA ALA A 366 -9.16 4.58 14.80
C ALA A 366 -10.52 4.50 15.50
N PRO A 367 -10.64 4.01 16.76
CA PRO A 367 -11.88 4.04 17.52
C PRO A 367 -12.47 5.44 17.69
N LEU A 368 -11.62 6.48 17.80
CA LEU A 368 -12.08 7.86 17.94
C LEU A 368 -12.65 8.41 16.62
N GLY A 369 -12.10 7.99 15.48
CA GLY A 369 -12.54 8.42 14.14
C GLY A 369 -13.75 7.65 13.60
N ALA A 370 -13.98 6.42 14.06
CA ALA A 370 -15.07 5.54 13.62
C ALA A 370 -16.44 6.05 14.10
N ALA A 371 -17.39 6.17 13.18
CA ALA A 371 -18.66 6.85 13.42
C ALA A 371 -19.46 6.23 14.59
N ARG A 372 -19.53 4.89 14.69
CA ARG A 372 -20.33 4.17 15.71
C ARG A 372 -19.74 4.23 17.12
N LEU A 373 -18.41 4.33 17.25
CA LEU A 373 -17.73 4.48 18.55
C LEU A 373 -17.78 5.92 19.02
N SER A 374 -17.68 6.89 18.10
CA SER A 374 -17.78 8.32 18.41
C SER A 374 -19.19 8.73 18.88
N THR A 375 -20.25 8.12 18.34
CA THR A 375 -21.63 8.29 18.84
C THR A 375 -21.86 7.56 20.17
N GLY A 376 -21.04 6.54 20.46
CA GLY A 376 -20.99 5.86 21.75
C GLY A 376 -22.15 4.89 21.97
N SER A 377 -22.92 4.56 20.94
CA SER A 377 -24.01 3.60 21.06
C SER A 377 -24.20 2.74 19.82
N TYR A 378 -24.43 1.45 20.06
CA TYR A 378 -24.78 0.43 19.08
C TYR A 378 -26.27 0.10 19.12
N LEU A 379 -27.04 0.82 19.94
CA LEU A 379 -28.48 0.66 20.05
C LEU A 379 -29.18 1.33 18.86
N PRO A 380 -30.35 0.83 18.42
CA PRO A 380 -31.17 1.46 17.39
C PRO A 380 -31.53 2.91 17.72
N ASP A 381 -31.77 3.19 19.01
CA ASP A 381 -32.02 4.53 19.55
C ASP A 381 -30.88 4.95 20.50
N PRO A 382 -29.82 5.61 19.98
CA PRO A 382 -28.69 5.99 20.79
C PRO A 382 -29.08 7.10 21.78
N PRO A 383 -28.76 6.99 23.08
CA PRO A 383 -28.97 8.08 24.02
C PRO A 383 -28.14 9.30 23.60
N ARG A 384 -28.80 10.45 23.38
CA ARG A 384 -28.10 11.69 23.01
C ARG A 384 -27.11 12.06 24.13
N PRO A 385 -25.83 12.31 23.82
CA PRO A 385 -24.85 12.71 24.83
C PRO A 385 -25.31 14.00 25.51
N ARG A 386 -25.42 13.98 26.84
CA ARG A 386 -25.77 15.14 27.67
C ARG A 386 -24.50 15.88 28.12
N GLY A 387 -24.59 17.20 28.32
CA GLY A 387 -23.49 18.03 28.81
C GLY A 387 -22.37 18.28 27.79
N ILE A 388 -21.14 18.50 28.27
CA ILE A 388 -19.95 18.85 27.46
C ILE A 388 -19.57 17.73 26.47
N GLY A 389 -19.93 16.48 26.76
CA GLY A 389 -19.69 15.32 25.89
C GLY A 389 -20.32 15.41 24.50
N ARG A 390 -21.34 16.27 24.31
CA ARG A 390 -21.95 16.54 23.00
C ARG A 390 -20.99 17.22 22.02
N TRP A 391 -20.04 17.99 22.53
CA TRP A 391 -19.04 18.71 21.74
C TRP A 391 -17.70 17.96 21.69
N LEU A 392 -17.29 17.34 22.79
CA LEU A 392 -15.99 16.63 22.86
C LEU A 392 -15.91 15.43 21.93
N ARG A 393 -16.99 14.64 21.80
CA ARG A 393 -17.00 13.45 20.94
C ARG A 393 -16.85 13.76 19.44
N PRO A 394 -17.66 14.66 18.85
CA PRO A 394 -17.46 15.04 17.45
C PRO A 394 -16.14 15.77 17.22
N LEU A 395 -15.67 16.56 18.20
CA LEU A 395 -14.35 17.20 18.12
C LEU A 395 -13.23 16.16 18.10
N ALA A 396 -13.24 15.17 18.99
CA ALA A 396 -12.25 14.09 19.01
C ALA A 396 -12.27 13.26 17.72
N ALA A 397 -13.45 13.00 17.17
CA ALA A 397 -13.60 12.32 15.88
C ALA A 397 -13.03 13.16 14.73
N ALA A 398 -13.33 14.46 14.70
CA ALA A 398 -12.80 15.38 13.71
C ALA A 398 -11.27 15.47 13.81
N LEU A 399 -10.72 15.64 15.02
CA LEU A 399 -9.29 15.70 15.27
C LEU A 399 -8.59 14.40 14.86
N SER A 400 -9.16 13.23 15.23
CA SER A 400 -8.60 11.94 14.81
C SER A 400 -8.56 11.80 13.29
N ARG A 401 -9.64 12.18 12.59
CA ARG A 401 -9.70 12.16 11.11
C ARG A 401 -8.71 13.13 10.48
N VAL A 402 -8.56 14.33 11.03
CA VAL A 402 -7.59 15.33 10.57
C VAL A 402 -6.17 14.79 10.74
N VAL A 403 -5.82 14.24 11.91
CA VAL A 403 -4.50 13.63 12.14
C VAL A 403 -4.24 12.51 11.14
N GLN A 404 -5.20 11.58 10.96
CA GLN A 404 -5.05 10.48 9.99
C GLN A 404 -4.89 10.97 8.55
N GLN A 405 -5.58 12.06 8.18
CA GLN A 405 -5.48 12.64 6.85
C GLN A 405 -4.11 13.32 6.66
N LEU A 406 -3.68 14.17 7.59
CA LEU A 406 -2.41 14.89 7.50
C LEU A 406 -1.21 13.94 7.43
N THR A 407 -1.16 12.94 8.31
CA THR A 407 -0.02 12.00 8.36
C THR A 407 0.05 11.11 7.13
N ARG A 408 -1.10 10.70 6.58
CA ARG A 408 -1.16 9.92 5.33
C ARG A 408 -0.77 10.75 4.12
N VAL A 409 -1.09 12.05 4.10
CA VAL A 409 -0.85 12.89 2.92
C VAL A 409 0.64 12.97 2.59
N MET A 410 1.48 13.15 3.60
CA MET A 410 2.93 13.25 3.44
C MET A 410 3.52 11.90 3.00
N PRO A 411 4.26 11.84 1.87
CA PRO A 411 4.97 10.63 1.46
C PRO A 411 6.08 10.23 2.45
N GLU A 412 6.34 8.93 2.58
CA GLU A 412 7.37 8.37 3.49
C GLU A 412 8.77 8.93 3.19
N LEU A 413 9.13 9.07 1.92
CA LEU A 413 10.44 9.59 1.53
C LEU A 413 10.60 11.08 1.86
N THR A 414 9.54 11.86 1.69
CA THR A 414 9.52 13.27 2.10
C THR A 414 9.68 13.40 3.62
N LEU A 415 8.97 12.56 4.38
CA LEU A 415 9.13 12.50 5.83
C LEU A 415 10.54 12.05 6.22
N ALA A 416 11.13 11.09 5.51
CA ALA A 416 12.49 10.63 5.75
C ALA A 416 13.50 11.75 5.62
N LEU A 417 13.41 12.51 4.53
CA LEU A 417 14.21 13.71 4.29
C LEU A 417 14.12 14.70 5.46
N VAL A 418 12.91 15.01 5.93
CA VAL A 418 12.69 15.92 7.07
C VAL A 418 13.24 15.33 8.37
N PHE A 419 13.00 14.05 8.65
CA PHE A 419 13.48 13.39 9.87
C PHE A 419 14.99 13.18 9.91
N VAL A 420 15.64 13.00 8.75
CA VAL A 420 17.10 12.93 8.63
C VAL A 420 17.71 14.28 8.97
N VAL A 421 17.11 15.40 8.55
CA VAL A 421 17.56 16.74 8.96
C VAL A 421 17.28 17.00 10.44
N TRP A 422 16.13 16.54 10.96
CA TRP A 422 15.79 16.73 12.37
C TRP A 422 16.71 15.94 13.31
N VAL A 423 16.78 14.62 13.15
CA VAL A 423 17.37 13.68 14.12
C VAL A 423 18.76 13.17 13.69
N GLY A 424 19.18 13.54 12.48
CA GLY A 424 20.38 13.02 11.83
C GLY A 424 20.11 11.75 11.02
N GLY A 425 21.10 11.39 10.19
CA GLY A 425 21.07 10.14 9.42
C GLY A 425 21.05 8.90 10.32
N GLY A 426 20.35 7.87 9.84
CA GLY A 426 20.29 6.55 10.49
C GLY A 426 18.87 6.02 10.75
N PRO A 427 18.78 4.83 11.40
CA PRO A 427 17.54 4.06 11.50
C PRO A 427 16.37 4.78 12.17
N LEU A 428 16.63 5.66 13.14
CA LEU A 428 15.59 6.40 13.84
C LEU A 428 14.78 7.30 12.90
N ALA A 429 15.46 8.03 12.00
CA ALA A 429 14.78 8.88 11.02
C ALA A 429 13.88 8.05 10.10
N GLY A 430 14.34 6.87 9.68
CA GLY A 430 13.56 5.96 8.84
C GLY A 430 12.36 5.34 9.55
N ILE A 431 12.54 4.91 10.79
CA ILE A 431 11.46 4.39 11.63
C ILE A 431 10.36 5.45 11.81
N LEU A 432 10.74 6.70 12.11
CA LEU A 432 9.79 7.79 12.29
C LEU A 432 9.06 8.15 11.00
N ALA A 433 9.78 8.24 9.87
CA ALA A 433 9.18 8.55 8.58
C ALA A 433 8.11 7.54 8.18
N ILE A 434 8.44 6.25 8.27
CA ILE A 434 7.52 5.16 7.93
C ILE A 434 6.38 5.08 8.95
N ALA A 435 6.67 5.22 10.25
CA ALA A 435 5.66 5.16 11.29
C ALA A 435 4.65 6.30 11.14
N VAL A 436 5.11 7.55 10.96
CA VAL A 436 4.22 8.71 10.84
C VAL A 436 3.27 8.54 9.67
N HIS A 437 3.77 8.20 8.48
CA HIS A 437 2.92 7.91 7.33
C HIS A 437 1.89 6.80 7.62
N ASN A 438 2.35 5.69 8.20
CA ASN A 438 1.51 4.53 8.45
C ASN A 438 0.47 4.74 9.58
N ILE A 439 0.65 5.70 10.49
CA ILE A 439 -0.39 6.07 11.46
C ILE A 439 -1.69 6.45 10.73
N GLY A 440 -1.59 7.25 9.66
CA GLY A 440 -2.75 7.69 8.89
C GLY A 440 -3.34 6.57 8.03
N VAL A 441 -2.49 5.79 7.35
CA VAL A 441 -2.91 4.64 6.54
C VAL A 441 -3.60 3.58 7.40
N MET A 442 -2.95 3.13 8.47
CA MET A 442 -3.50 2.11 9.36
C MET A 442 -4.69 2.64 10.16
N GLY A 443 -4.68 3.91 10.59
CA GLY A 443 -5.81 4.54 11.27
C GLY A 443 -7.08 4.47 10.44
N ARG A 444 -6.98 4.78 9.13
CA ARG A 444 -8.12 4.66 8.22
C ARG A 444 -8.56 3.21 8.01
N LEU A 445 -7.63 2.30 7.73
CA LEU A 445 -7.94 0.88 7.52
C LEU A 445 -8.58 0.24 8.75
N PHE A 446 -8.09 0.58 9.94
CA PHE A 446 -8.64 0.10 11.21
C PHE A 446 -10.03 0.70 11.46
N ALA A 447 -10.24 1.98 11.16
CA ALA A 447 -11.55 2.61 11.27
C ALA A 447 -12.58 1.93 10.36
N ASP A 448 -12.20 1.58 9.13
CA ASP A 448 -13.08 0.87 8.19
C ASP A 448 -13.48 -0.52 8.72
N VAL A 449 -12.52 -1.28 9.24
CA VAL A 449 -12.80 -2.59 9.86
C VAL A 449 -13.68 -2.45 11.10
N LEU A 450 -13.49 -1.41 11.90
CA LEU A 450 -14.32 -1.13 13.08
C LEU A 450 -15.76 -0.74 12.70
N GLU A 451 -15.96 -0.01 11.60
CA GLU A 451 -17.29 0.40 11.13
C GLU A 451 -18.09 -0.76 10.53
N GLU A 452 -17.41 -1.79 10.02
CA GLU A 452 -17.98 -3.03 9.49
C GLU A 452 -18.31 -4.07 10.56
N ALA A 453 -17.93 -3.85 11.82
CA ALA A 453 -18.24 -4.76 12.92
C ALA A 453 -19.76 -4.90 13.13
N GLU A 454 -20.22 -6.12 13.43
CA GLU A 454 -21.64 -6.39 13.62
C GLU A 454 -22.17 -5.70 14.89
N PRO A 455 -23.35 -5.05 14.82
CA PRO A 455 -23.87 -4.27 15.94
C PRO A 455 -24.46 -5.16 17.06
N GLY A 456 -24.75 -6.44 16.81
CA GLY A 456 -25.44 -7.32 17.76
C GLY A 456 -24.73 -7.49 19.12
N PRO A 457 -23.50 -8.06 19.15
CA PRO A 457 -22.76 -8.24 20.40
C PRO A 457 -22.52 -6.96 21.21
N PRO A 458 -22.07 -5.83 20.62
CA PRO A 458 -21.90 -4.60 21.36
C PRO A 458 -23.23 -3.97 21.82
N ALA A 459 -24.33 -4.09 21.05
CA ALA A 459 -25.65 -3.62 21.47
C ALA A 459 -26.17 -4.39 22.69
N ALA A 460 -25.97 -5.72 22.72
CA ALA A 460 -26.35 -6.56 23.86
C ALA A 460 -25.60 -6.12 25.14
N LEU A 461 -24.29 -5.91 25.06
CA LEU A 461 -23.52 -5.41 26.21
C LEU A 461 -24.01 -4.04 26.69
N GLN A 462 -24.32 -3.12 25.77
CA GLN A 462 -24.86 -1.82 26.14
C GLN A 462 -26.24 -1.90 26.79
N SER A 463 -27.11 -2.82 26.33
CA SER A 463 -28.43 -3.03 26.93
C SER A 463 -28.35 -3.50 28.39
N LEU A 464 -27.24 -4.14 28.76
CA LEU A 464 -26.92 -4.56 30.13
C LEU A 464 -26.24 -3.45 30.95
N GLY A 465 -26.08 -2.24 30.40
CA GLY A 465 -25.45 -1.11 31.07
C GLY A 465 -23.93 -1.03 30.93
N ALA A 466 -23.31 -1.80 30.04
CA ALA A 466 -21.87 -1.71 29.82
C ALA A 466 -21.47 -0.33 29.24
N GLY A 467 -20.43 0.29 29.82
CA GLY A 467 -19.88 1.55 29.33
C GLY A 467 -19.15 1.40 27.98
N THR A 468 -18.88 2.52 27.29
CA THR A 468 -18.32 2.55 25.93
C THR A 468 -17.02 1.75 25.78
N LEU A 469 -16.11 1.82 26.77
CA LEU A 469 -14.85 1.08 26.74
C LEU A 469 -15.09 -0.44 26.86
N ALA A 470 -15.98 -0.87 27.75
CA ALA A 470 -16.33 -2.28 27.90
C ALA A 470 -17.04 -2.81 26.65
N THR A 471 -17.95 -2.03 26.06
CA THR A 471 -18.59 -2.37 24.78
C THR A 471 -17.55 -2.54 23.67
N PHE A 472 -16.56 -1.65 23.60
CA PHE A 472 -15.49 -1.76 22.60
C PHE A 472 -14.62 -3.00 22.84
N LEU A 473 -14.07 -3.16 24.05
CA LEU A 473 -13.12 -4.22 24.37
C LEU A 473 -13.72 -5.63 24.33
N PHE A 474 -14.99 -5.79 24.71
CA PHE A 474 -15.64 -7.10 24.81
C PHE A 474 -16.72 -7.33 23.76
N GLY A 475 -17.23 -6.27 23.13
CA GLY A 475 -18.22 -6.38 22.06
C GLY A 475 -17.62 -6.31 20.67
N VAL A 476 -16.78 -5.31 20.40
CA VAL A 476 -16.28 -5.01 19.04
C VAL A 476 -14.93 -5.65 18.77
N LEU A 477 -13.94 -5.36 19.61
CA LEU A 477 -12.55 -5.80 19.44
C LEU A 477 -12.43 -7.32 19.20
N PRO A 478 -13.18 -8.19 19.90
CA PRO A 478 -13.08 -9.62 19.67
C PRO A 478 -13.48 -10.05 18.25
N GLN A 479 -14.41 -9.33 17.62
CA GLN A 479 -14.88 -9.60 16.26
C GLN A 479 -13.86 -9.19 15.19
N VAL A 480 -13.06 -8.15 15.46
CA VAL A 480 -12.20 -7.52 14.44
C VAL A 480 -10.72 -7.80 14.60
N GLN A 481 -10.27 -8.29 15.76
CA GLN A 481 -8.85 -8.43 16.08
C GLN A 481 -8.03 -9.22 15.04
N ALA A 482 -8.58 -10.28 14.45
CA ALA A 482 -7.87 -11.08 13.44
C ALA A 482 -7.68 -10.31 12.14
N ARG A 483 -8.69 -9.52 11.73
CA ARG A 483 -8.60 -8.62 10.58
C ARG A 483 -7.61 -7.50 10.83
N LEU A 484 -7.61 -6.90 12.02
CA LEU A 484 -6.62 -5.89 12.41
C LEU A 484 -5.20 -6.46 12.38
N ALA A 485 -4.98 -7.67 12.93
CA ALA A 485 -3.68 -8.33 12.91
C ALA A 485 -3.21 -8.67 11.47
N ALA A 486 -4.12 -9.16 10.63
CA ALA A 486 -3.82 -9.44 9.22
C ALA A 486 -3.45 -8.17 8.45
N LEU A 487 -4.12 -7.04 8.71
CA LEU A 487 -3.78 -5.74 8.13
C LEU A 487 -2.44 -5.21 8.63
N THR A 488 -2.12 -5.36 9.92
CA THR A 488 -0.79 -5.00 10.46
C THR A 488 0.31 -5.80 9.78
N LEU A 489 0.12 -7.10 9.59
CA LEU A 489 1.13 -7.95 8.95
C LEU A 489 1.30 -7.60 7.46
N TYR A 490 0.20 -7.32 6.76
CA TYR A 490 0.28 -6.80 5.40
C TYR A 490 1.03 -5.46 5.33
N ARG A 491 0.81 -4.56 6.31
CA ARG A 491 1.54 -3.29 6.37
C ARG A 491 3.00 -3.48 6.68
N PHE A 492 3.36 -4.46 7.51
CA PHE A 492 4.76 -4.83 7.71
C PHE A 492 5.43 -5.24 6.39
N GLU A 493 4.81 -6.08 5.57
CA GLU A 493 5.34 -6.47 4.24
C GLU A 493 5.58 -5.24 3.33
N VAL A 494 4.64 -4.30 3.33
CA VAL A 494 4.77 -3.04 2.59
C VAL A 494 5.91 -2.18 3.16
N ASN A 495 6.00 -2.10 4.48
CA ASN A 495 7.00 -1.28 5.18
C ASN A 495 8.42 -1.82 5.00
N VAL A 496 8.61 -3.13 4.76
CA VAL A 496 9.92 -3.70 4.37
C VAL A 496 10.39 -3.17 3.02
N ARG A 497 9.48 -2.84 2.09
CA ARG A 497 9.85 -2.15 0.84
C ARG A 497 10.08 -0.66 1.06
N ALA A 498 9.25 -0.03 1.90
CA ALA A 498 9.38 1.38 2.25
C ALA A 498 10.74 1.73 2.89
N THR A 499 11.27 0.87 3.76
CA THR A 499 12.60 1.05 4.38
C THR A 499 13.73 1.13 3.36
N ALA A 500 13.64 0.40 2.25
CA ALA A 500 14.62 0.53 1.17
C ALA A 500 14.53 1.90 0.46
N MET A 501 13.32 2.45 0.29
CA MET A 501 13.15 3.79 -0.29
C MET A 501 13.68 4.89 0.62
N VAL A 502 13.32 4.80 1.91
CA VAL A 502 13.71 5.77 2.93
C VAL A 502 15.22 5.70 3.21
N GLY A 503 15.81 4.50 3.17
CA GLY A 503 17.25 4.31 3.31
C GLY A 503 18.08 5.04 2.26
N PHE A 504 17.54 5.25 1.05
CA PHE A 504 18.21 5.97 -0.03
C PHE A 504 18.59 7.41 0.35
N VAL A 505 17.86 8.00 1.29
CA VAL A 505 18.05 9.36 1.79
C VAL A 505 19.01 9.43 3.00
N GLY A 506 19.60 8.30 3.39
CA GLY A 506 20.49 8.21 4.56
C GLY A 506 19.76 7.81 5.85
N ALA A 507 18.58 7.21 5.75
CA ALA A 507 17.87 6.64 6.89
C ALA A 507 18.35 5.21 7.28
N GLY A 508 19.39 4.69 6.60
CA GLY A 508 20.00 3.39 6.88
C GLY A 508 19.34 2.20 6.17
N GLY A 509 19.75 0.98 6.56
CA GLY A 509 19.28 -0.26 5.96
C GLY A 509 19.79 -0.51 4.54
N ILE A 510 19.08 -1.35 3.79
CA ILE A 510 19.49 -1.74 2.42
C ILE A 510 19.45 -0.58 1.43
N GLY A 511 18.59 0.41 1.68
CA GLY A 511 18.49 1.61 0.84
C GLY A 511 19.77 2.45 0.83
N ASP A 512 20.46 2.55 1.96
CA ASP A 512 21.73 3.27 2.09
C ASP A 512 22.86 2.55 1.32
N ALA A 513 22.86 1.22 1.40
CA ALA A 513 23.74 0.36 0.59
C ALA A 513 23.52 0.56 -0.91
N LEU A 514 22.24 0.55 -1.31
CA LEU A 514 21.84 0.74 -2.70
C LEU A 514 22.31 2.11 -3.16
N ASN A 515 22.03 3.19 -2.42
CA ASN A 515 22.45 4.54 -2.74
C ASN A 515 23.98 4.67 -2.85
N THR A 516 24.72 4.01 -1.95
CA THR A 516 26.19 3.99 -1.99
C THR A 516 26.71 3.28 -3.23
N ALA A 517 26.23 2.07 -3.52
CA ALA A 517 26.63 1.31 -4.71
C ALA A 517 26.29 2.06 -6.01
N ILE A 518 25.13 2.70 -6.03
CA ILE A 518 24.63 3.58 -7.08
C ILE A 518 25.56 4.78 -7.29
N SER A 519 25.88 5.50 -6.21
CA SER A 519 26.69 6.73 -6.25
C SER A 519 28.15 6.46 -6.62
N LEU A 520 28.67 5.29 -6.25
CA LEU A 520 30.03 4.84 -6.57
C LEU A 520 30.13 4.08 -7.90
N PHE A 521 29.01 3.90 -8.63
CA PHE A 521 28.95 3.10 -9.85
C PHE A 521 29.42 1.64 -9.70
N HIS A 522 29.26 1.06 -8.51
CA HIS A 522 29.55 -0.34 -8.24
C HIS A 522 28.40 -1.24 -8.72
N LEU A 523 28.32 -1.46 -10.04
CA LEU A 523 27.23 -2.21 -10.68
C LEU A 523 27.12 -3.67 -10.21
N HIS A 524 28.24 -4.29 -9.85
CA HIS A 524 28.26 -5.64 -9.26
C HIS A 524 27.57 -5.66 -7.90
N ASP A 525 28.00 -4.80 -6.98
CA ASP A 525 27.42 -4.66 -5.64
C ASP A 525 25.93 -4.32 -5.72
N LEU A 526 25.55 -3.41 -6.63
CA LEU A 526 24.16 -3.05 -6.91
C LEU A 526 23.35 -4.28 -7.35
N GLY A 527 23.86 -5.08 -8.28
CA GLY A 527 23.19 -6.30 -8.74
C GLY A 527 22.95 -7.30 -7.61
N VAL A 528 23.94 -7.49 -6.74
CA VAL A 528 23.82 -8.39 -5.58
C VAL A 528 22.84 -7.84 -4.53
N LEU A 529 22.85 -6.52 -4.26
CA LEU A 529 21.90 -5.88 -3.34
C LEU A 529 20.46 -5.99 -3.85
N LEU A 530 20.25 -5.79 -5.16
CA LEU A 530 18.93 -5.95 -5.78
C LEU A 530 18.43 -7.39 -5.74
N LEU A 531 19.30 -8.36 -6.02
CA LEU A 531 18.96 -9.78 -5.88
C LEU A 531 18.62 -10.14 -4.43
N THR A 532 19.42 -9.64 -3.49
CA THR A 532 19.21 -9.83 -2.05
C THR A 532 17.86 -9.24 -1.62
N MET A 533 17.53 -8.04 -2.07
CA MET A 533 16.25 -7.40 -1.82
C MET A 533 15.08 -8.19 -2.41
N LEU A 534 15.22 -8.66 -3.66
CA LEU A 534 14.22 -9.50 -4.33
C LEU A 534 13.92 -10.77 -3.51
N LEU A 535 14.96 -11.46 -3.05
CA LEU A 535 14.83 -12.66 -2.23
C LEU A 535 14.20 -12.35 -0.86
N LEU A 536 14.58 -11.23 -0.23
CA LEU A 536 14.01 -10.77 1.03
C LEU A 536 12.51 -10.52 0.90
N VAL A 537 12.10 -9.70 -0.08
CA VAL A 537 10.68 -9.34 -0.29
C VAL A 537 9.86 -10.59 -0.62
N ALA A 538 10.38 -11.47 -1.48
CA ALA A 538 9.71 -12.73 -1.79
C ALA A 538 9.56 -13.63 -0.55
N ALA A 539 10.57 -13.72 0.31
CA ALA A 539 10.51 -14.49 1.54
C ALA A 539 9.51 -13.91 2.55
N VAL A 540 9.50 -12.58 2.72
CA VAL A 540 8.58 -11.86 3.61
C VAL A 540 7.14 -12.01 3.12
N ASP A 541 6.86 -11.78 1.84
CA ASP A 541 5.52 -11.98 1.25
C ASP A 541 5.05 -13.44 1.44
N ALA A 542 5.90 -14.44 1.16
CA ALA A 542 5.54 -15.85 1.30
C ALA A 542 5.30 -16.29 2.76
N LEU A 543 6.07 -15.76 3.71
CA LEU A 543 5.86 -16.00 5.13
C LEU A 543 4.58 -15.31 5.62
N GLY A 544 4.38 -14.06 5.20
CA GLY A 544 3.21 -13.26 5.52
C GLY A 544 1.91 -13.91 5.07
N ASP A 545 1.85 -14.44 3.84
CA ASP A 545 0.70 -15.19 3.31
C ASP A 545 0.36 -16.41 4.18
N ARG A 546 1.37 -17.18 4.58
CA ARG A 546 1.19 -18.37 5.43
C ARG A 546 0.64 -17.99 6.81
N VAL A 547 1.14 -16.92 7.41
CA VAL A 547 0.72 -16.47 8.74
C VAL A 547 -0.68 -15.86 8.68
N ARG A 548 -0.97 -14.98 7.72
CA ARG A 548 -2.30 -14.39 7.52
C ARG A 548 -3.38 -15.45 7.29
N ALA A 549 -3.09 -16.47 6.46
CA ALA A 549 -4.02 -17.57 6.22
C ALA A 549 -4.34 -18.36 7.51
N ARG A 550 -3.38 -18.51 8.43
CA ARG A 550 -3.62 -19.17 9.73
C ARG A 550 -4.46 -18.30 10.66
N ILE A 551 -4.19 -17.00 10.72
CA ILE A 551 -4.93 -16.04 11.56
C ILE A 551 -6.41 -16.00 11.13
N LEU A 552 -6.69 -15.91 9.84
CA LEU A 552 -8.05 -15.80 9.31
C LEU A 552 -8.84 -17.12 9.42
N ARG A 553 -8.19 -18.28 9.36
CA ARG A 553 -8.86 -19.59 9.52
C ARG A 553 -9.28 -19.90 10.97
N GLY A 554 -8.68 -19.22 11.95
CA GLY A 554 -8.93 -19.48 13.37
C GLY A 554 -10.28 -18.99 13.90
N ASP A 555 -10.97 -18.11 13.17
CA ASP A 555 -12.17 -17.41 13.67
C ASP A 555 -13.51 -18.12 13.40
N GLY A 556 -13.53 -19.35 12.86
CA GLY A 556 -14.77 -20.12 12.64
C GLY A 556 -15.76 -19.50 11.63
N THR A 557 -15.53 -18.26 11.24
CA THR A 557 -16.16 -17.59 10.11
C THR A 557 -15.47 -18.08 8.84
N ARG A 558 -16.17 -18.91 8.06
CA ARG A 558 -15.86 -19.08 6.65
C ARG A 558 -16.19 -17.78 5.93
N LEU A 559 -15.42 -16.73 6.19
CA LEU A 559 -15.40 -15.56 5.33
C LEU A 559 -14.32 -15.79 4.28
N PRO A 560 -14.63 -15.60 2.99
CA PRO A 560 -13.64 -15.73 1.94
C PRO A 560 -12.46 -14.80 2.24
N LEU A 561 -11.25 -15.32 2.05
CA LEU A 561 -10.03 -14.51 2.01
C LEU A 561 -10.30 -13.30 1.11
N PRO A 562 -9.84 -12.07 1.44
CA PRO A 562 -9.83 -10.99 0.46
C PRO A 562 -8.94 -11.45 -0.70
N GLY A 563 -9.57 -11.94 -1.76
CA GLY A 563 -8.94 -12.66 -2.87
C GLY A 563 -9.63 -13.95 -3.32
N CYS A 564 -10.66 -14.46 -2.62
CA CYS A 564 -11.28 -15.74 -3.00
C CYS A 564 -12.78 -15.87 -2.60
N ALA A 565 -13.67 -15.06 -3.20
CA ALA A 565 -15.07 -15.39 -3.60
C ALA A 565 -15.89 -14.12 -3.97
N PRO A 566 -16.93 -14.23 -4.82
CA PRO A 566 -17.61 -13.11 -5.49
C PRO A 566 -18.75 -12.51 -4.65
N GLU A 567 -19.29 -11.37 -5.13
CA GLU A 567 -20.49 -10.66 -4.67
C GLU A 567 -20.34 -9.77 -3.43
N ALA A 568 -19.77 -8.58 -3.63
CA ALA A 568 -20.29 -7.37 -3.01
C ALA A 568 -20.93 -6.55 -4.12
N HIS A 569 -22.26 -6.67 -4.26
CA HIS A 569 -23.06 -5.73 -5.01
C HIS A 569 -22.78 -4.31 -4.47
N LEU A 570 -22.04 -3.52 -5.24
CA LEU A 570 -22.11 -2.07 -5.15
C LEU A 570 -23.58 -1.68 -5.37
N PRO A 571 -24.27 -1.02 -4.43
CA PRO A 571 -25.60 -0.50 -4.73
C PRO A 571 -25.43 0.65 -5.73
N VAL A 572 -25.69 0.35 -7.00
CA VAL A 572 -26.08 1.35 -7.99
C VAL A 572 -27.52 1.75 -7.62
N PRO A 573 -27.84 3.04 -7.43
CA PRO A 573 -29.22 3.43 -7.23
C PRO A 573 -29.97 3.20 -8.55
N LEU A 574 -30.81 2.17 -8.59
CA LEU A 574 -31.73 1.98 -9.71
C LEU A 574 -32.77 3.09 -9.67
N SER A 575 -32.87 3.79 -10.79
CA SER A 575 -33.89 4.79 -11.09
C SER A 575 -35.29 4.19 -10.97
N SER A 576 -36.08 4.71 -10.04
CA SER A 576 -37.51 4.43 -9.97
C SER A 576 -38.25 5.23 -11.04
N SER A 577 -38.64 4.57 -12.14
CA SER A 577 -39.75 5.07 -12.96
C SER A 577 -40.64 3.91 -13.43
N THR A 578 -41.86 3.92 -12.90
CA THR A 578 -43.14 3.51 -13.54
C THR A 578 -43.29 2.01 -13.92
N ARG A 579 -44.43 1.32 -13.73
CA ARG A 579 -45.84 1.73 -13.81
C ARG A 579 -46.75 0.54 -13.39
N SER A 580 -47.90 0.87 -12.81
CA SER A 580 -49.25 0.28 -12.96
C SER A 580 -49.52 -1.23 -12.83
N LEU A 581 -50.55 -1.58 -12.03
CA LEU A 581 -51.86 -2.13 -12.47
C LEU A 581 -52.67 -2.57 -11.22
N THR A 582 -53.71 -1.82 -10.81
CA THR A 582 -55.18 -2.04 -11.02
C THR A 582 -55.87 -2.71 -9.82
N PRO A 583 -57.21 -2.55 -9.63
CA PRO A 583 -58.23 -1.98 -10.53
C PRO A 583 -58.53 -0.50 -10.31
#